data_AF-A0AA40IUL2-F1
#
_entry.id   AF-A0AA40IUL2-F1
#
_cell.length_a   1.000
_cell.length_b   1.000
_cell.length_c   1.000
_cell.angle_alpha   90.00
_cell.angle_beta   90.00
_cell.angle_gamma   90.00
#
_symmetry.space_group_name_H-M   'P 1'
#
loop_
_entity.id
_entity.type
_entity.pdbx_description
1 polymer ?
#
loop_
_entity_poly.entity_id
_entity_poly.type
_entity_poly.pdbx_seq_one_letter_code
_entity_poly.pdbx_strand_id
1 'polypeptide(L)'
;MGLYKVGTCSYCGDENQILRPSPFIADKGMMCKHCWDETQKEYAASNGEFIPDFNSNKKEYDNLKDDIENGIKVYQIFLEDMTGWTDKNIENFREELETTNDDYFRDEPDKHINVDFVMKCLELMEPGDEFSYKDVKFKCFKMTENTYNNLPEFTGW
;
A
#
# COMPACT_ATOMS: atom_id res chain seq x y z
N MET A 1 -9.35 -7.95 18.23
CA MET A 1 -9.57 -6.90 17.21
C MET A 1 -9.06 -5.60 17.81
N GLY A 2 -8.08 -4.98 17.15
CA GLY A 2 -7.58 -3.66 17.54
C GLY A 2 -8.62 -2.57 17.31
N LEU A 3 -8.49 -1.45 18.02
CA LEU A 3 -9.29 -0.24 17.80
C LEU A 3 -8.94 0.42 16.45
N TYR A 4 -7.74 0.18 15.93
CA TYR A 4 -7.23 0.81 14.72
C TYR A 4 -6.93 -0.19 13.60
N LYS A 5 -6.93 0.30 12.36
CA LYS A 5 -6.41 -0.42 11.19
C LYS A 5 -5.80 0.57 10.19
N VAL A 6 -4.91 0.11 9.32
CA VAL A 6 -4.41 0.92 8.19
C VAL A 6 -5.31 0.69 6.97
N GLY A 7 -5.67 1.74 6.24
CA GLY A 7 -6.44 1.61 5.00
C GLY A 7 -6.92 2.96 4.44
N THR A 8 -7.97 2.90 3.63
CA THR A 8 -8.61 4.08 3.02
C THR A 8 -9.69 4.68 3.93
N CYS A 9 -9.60 5.98 4.18
CA CYS A 9 -10.60 6.71 4.97
C CYS A 9 -11.94 6.75 4.24
N SER A 10 -13.03 6.39 4.92
CA SER A 10 -14.37 6.37 4.32
C SER A 10 -14.96 7.76 4.04
N TYR A 11 -14.32 8.83 4.52
CA TYR A 11 -14.87 10.20 4.51
C TYR A 11 -14.10 11.12 3.55
N CYS A 12 -12.77 11.09 3.59
CA CYS A 12 -11.93 11.88 2.66
C CYS A 12 -11.38 11.06 1.49
N GLY A 13 -11.41 9.73 1.55
CA GLY A 13 -10.82 8.86 0.52
C GLY A 13 -9.29 8.74 0.59
N ASP A 14 -8.63 9.40 1.55
CA ASP A 14 -7.17 9.28 1.69
C ASP A 14 -6.76 7.84 2.01
N GLU A 15 -5.79 7.35 1.28
CA GLU A 15 -5.22 6.00 1.43
C GLU A 15 -4.07 5.97 2.44
N ASN A 16 -3.70 4.77 2.90
CA ASN A 16 -2.61 4.53 3.84
C ASN A 16 -2.70 5.33 5.15
N GLN A 17 -3.92 5.54 5.64
CA GLN A 17 -4.18 6.24 6.90
C GLN A 17 -4.39 5.25 8.05
N ILE A 18 -4.02 5.64 9.27
CA ILE A 18 -4.50 4.96 10.49
C ILE A 18 -5.97 5.35 10.67
N LEU A 19 -6.82 4.34 10.74
CA LEU A 19 -8.27 4.48 10.82
C LEU A 19 -8.80 3.88 12.11
N ARG A 20 -9.84 4.49 12.67
CA ARG A 20 -10.67 3.92 13.74
C ARG A 20 -12.15 3.92 13.34
N PRO A 21 -12.99 3.04 13.92
CA PRO A 21 -14.43 3.09 13.70
C PRO A 21 -15.00 4.45 14.09
N SER A 22 -15.96 4.92 13.31
CA SER A 22 -16.75 6.13 13.59
C SER A 22 -17.23 6.16 15.05
N PRO A 23 -17.28 7.34 15.72
CA PRO A 23 -17.81 7.43 17.08
C PRO A 23 -19.32 7.16 17.15
N PHE A 24 -20.00 7.12 16.00
CA PHE A 24 -21.45 6.99 15.92
C PHE A 24 -21.85 5.53 15.71
N ILE A 25 -22.66 4.99 16.62
CA ILE A 25 -23.08 3.58 16.63
C ILE A 25 -23.80 3.17 15.33
N ALA A 26 -24.52 4.10 14.69
CA ALA A 26 -25.23 3.86 13.44
C ALA A 26 -24.31 3.84 12.20
N ASP A 27 -23.06 4.29 12.36
CA ASP A 27 -22.11 4.49 11.28
C ASP A 27 -21.09 3.36 11.25
N LYS A 28 -20.93 2.76 10.06
CA LYS A 28 -19.96 1.68 9.82
C LYS A 28 -18.66 2.18 9.19
N GLY A 29 -18.55 3.49 8.97
CA GLY A 29 -17.39 4.14 8.39
C GLY A 29 -16.16 4.06 9.28
N MET A 30 -15.00 4.14 8.63
CA MET A 30 -13.69 4.20 9.29
C MET A 30 -13.06 5.57 9.00
N MET A 31 -12.68 6.28 10.06
CA MET A 31 -12.18 7.65 10.00
C MET A 31 -10.68 7.71 10.21
N CYS A 32 -10.00 8.53 9.41
CA CYS A 32 -8.64 8.96 9.71
C CYS A 32 -8.64 10.03 10.81
N LYS A 33 -7.46 10.33 11.34
CA LYS A 33 -7.29 11.34 12.40
C LYS A 33 -7.86 12.71 12.01
N HIS A 34 -7.66 13.14 10.77
CA HIS A 34 -8.12 14.45 10.32
C HIS A 34 -9.65 14.58 10.39
N CYS A 35 -10.38 13.65 9.76
CA CYS A 35 -11.85 13.65 9.78
C CYS A 35 -12.40 13.48 11.21
N TRP A 36 -11.71 12.71 12.06
CA TRP A 36 -12.08 12.58 13.47
C TRP A 36 -11.98 13.90 14.23
N ASP A 37 -10.86 14.60 14.09
CA ASP A 37 -10.60 15.88 14.77
C ASP A 37 -11.60 16.95 14.32
N GLU A 38 -12.03 16.94 13.05
CA GLU A 38 -13.11 17.81 12.55
C GLU A 38 -14.46 17.45 13.16
N THR A 39 -14.82 16.16 13.15
CA THR A 39 -16.07 15.66 13.74
C THR A 39 -16.15 16.00 15.23
N GLN A 40 -15.06 15.83 15.96
CA GLN A 40 -14.97 16.15 17.39
C GLN A 40 -15.26 17.64 17.64
N LYS A 41 -14.71 18.54 16.80
CA LYS A 41 -14.96 19.99 16.90
C LYS A 41 -16.42 20.34 16.60
N GLU A 42 -17.00 19.76 15.55
CA GLU A 42 -18.38 20.03 15.16
C GLU A 42 -19.39 19.57 16.21
N TYR A 43 -19.18 18.38 16.79
CA TYR A 43 -20.06 17.82 17.82
C TYR A 43 -19.92 18.55 19.17
N ALA A 44 -18.70 18.90 19.55
CA ALA A 44 -18.47 19.71 20.76
C ALA A 44 -19.18 21.07 20.66
N ALA A 45 -19.20 21.68 19.46
CA ALA A 45 -19.89 22.95 19.22
C ALA A 45 -21.42 22.81 19.17
N SER A 46 -21.95 21.66 18.73
CA SER A 46 -23.38 21.50 18.44
C SER A 46 -24.18 20.83 19.55
N ASN A 47 -23.64 19.79 20.19
CA ASN A 47 -24.39 18.90 21.08
C ASN A 47 -23.84 18.87 22.52
N GLY A 48 -22.66 19.46 22.77
CA GLY A 48 -21.99 19.37 24.07
C GLY A 48 -21.56 17.95 24.46
N GLU A 49 -21.63 17.01 23.50
CA GLU A 49 -21.24 15.62 23.69
C GLU A 49 -19.73 15.46 23.54
N PHE A 50 -19.15 14.63 24.41
CA PHE A 50 -17.73 14.37 24.41
C PHE A 50 -17.41 13.13 23.55
N ILE A 51 -16.73 13.36 22.43
CA ILE A 51 -16.10 12.31 21.63
C ILE A 51 -14.66 12.14 22.14
N PRO A 52 -14.22 10.92 22.51
CA PRO A 52 -12.84 10.67 22.93
C PRO A 52 -11.81 11.03 21.86
N ASP A 53 -10.60 11.38 22.27
CA ASP A 53 -9.50 11.70 21.35
C ASP A 53 -9.19 10.55 20.39
N PHE A 54 -8.77 10.88 19.17
CA PHE A 54 -8.47 9.89 18.13
C PHE A 54 -7.50 8.80 18.62
N ASN A 55 -6.49 9.18 19.38
CA ASN A 55 -5.42 8.31 19.91
C ASN A 55 -5.66 7.85 21.36
N SER A 56 -6.93 7.73 21.79
CA SER A 56 -7.28 7.29 23.14
C SER A 56 -6.67 5.93 23.54
N ASN A 57 -6.41 5.04 22.57
CA ASN A 57 -5.55 3.87 22.79
C ASN A 57 -4.13 4.14 22.23
N LYS A 58 -3.39 4.98 22.95
CA LYS A 58 -2.11 5.54 22.50
C LYS A 58 -1.07 4.48 22.11
N LYS A 59 -0.96 3.39 22.87
CA LYS A 59 0.02 2.32 22.58
C LYS A 59 -0.26 1.65 21.23
N GLU A 60 -1.52 1.37 20.93
CA GLU A 60 -1.89 0.76 19.65
C GLU A 60 -1.71 1.74 18.48
N TYR A 61 -2.04 3.01 18.68
CA TYR A 61 -1.82 4.07 17.71
C TYR A 61 -0.33 4.29 17.41
N ASP A 62 0.51 4.39 18.45
CA ASP A 62 1.95 4.62 18.31
C ASP A 62 2.60 3.43 17.58
N ASN A 63 2.23 2.18 17.92
CA ASN A 63 2.71 1.00 17.19
C ASN A 63 2.38 1.06 15.68
N LEU A 64 1.13 1.40 15.31
CA LEU A 64 0.75 1.51 13.91
C LEU A 64 1.41 2.69 13.19
N LYS A 65 1.63 3.78 13.92
CA LYS A 65 2.37 4.94 13.41
C LYS A 65 3.82 4.57 13.13
N ASP A 66 4.44 3.83 14.03
CA ASP A 66 5.78 3.28 13.83
C ASP A 66 5.79 2.30 12.65
N ASP A 67 4.78 1.44 12.48
CA ASP A 67 4.67 0.53 11.33
C ASP A 67 4.56 1.28 9.99
N ILE A 68 3.85 2.41 9.97
CA ILE A 68 3.74 3.27 8.78
C ILE A 68 5.06 4.02 8.53
N GLU A 69 5.66 4.60 9.57
CA GLU A 69 6.93 5.32 9.47
C GLU A 69 8.06 4.40 9.03
N ASN A 70 8.08 3.16 9.53
CA ASN A 70 9.01 2.09 9.17
C ASN A 70 8.52 1.22 8.01
N GLY A 71 7.48 1.67 7.27
CA GLY A 71 6.89 0.93 6.16
C GLY A 71 7.92 0.37 5.18
N ILE A 72 7.62 -0.79 4.63
CA ILE A 72 8.48 -1.49 3.68
C ILE A 72 8.32 -0.92 2.27
N LYS A 73 9.39 -1.03 1.50
CA LYS A 73 9.39 -0.75 0.06
C LYS A 73 8.81 -1.96 -0.64
N VAL A 74 7.75 -1.74 -1.40
CA VAL A 74 7.02 -2.76 -2.15
C VAL A 74 6.98 -2.34 -3.60
N TYR A 75 7.20 -3.29 -4.48
CA TYR A 75 7.20 -3.08 -5.91
C TYR A 75 5.98 -3.78 -6.51
N GLN A 76 5.35 -3.11 -7.47
CA GLN A 76 4.28 -3.66 -8.28
C GLN A 76 4.75 -3.74 -9.73
N ILE A 77 4.50 -4.88 -10.36
CA ILE A 77 4.81 -5.12 -11.77
C ILE A 77 3.50 -5.25 -12.54
N PHE A 78 3.46 -4.65 -13.71
CA PHE A 78 2.43 -4.82 -14.71
C PHE A 78 3.07 -5.36 -15.99
N LEU A 79 2.60 -6.51 -16.44
CA LEU A 79 2.90 -7.03 -17.77
C LEU A 79 1.58 -7.37 -18.45
N GLU A 80 1.23 -6.64 -19.50
CA GLU A 80 -0.04 -6.80 -20.21
C GLU A 80 -1.23 -6.81 -19.23
N ASP A 81 -1.90 -7.96 -19.07
CA ASP A 81 -3.06 -8.16 -18.19
C ASP A 81 -2.71 -8.74 -16.81
N MET A 82 -1.43 -8.97 -16.52
CA MET A 82 -0.93 -9.54 -15.27
C MET A 82 -0.40 -8.46 -14.32
N THR A 83 -0.64 -8.65 -13.02
CA THR A 83 -0.16 -7.75 -11.96
C THR A 83 0.44 -8.55 -10.81
N GLY A 84 1.71 -8.28 -10.50
CA GLY A 84 2.46 -8.90 -9.41
C GLY A 84 2.89 -7.89 -8.35
N TRP A 85 3.17 -8.39 -7.15
CA TRP A 85 3.67 -7.62 -6.01
C TRP A 85 4.85 -8.35 -5.38
N THR A 86 5.89 -7.62 -4.97
CA THR A 86 6.94 -8.16 -4.10
C THR A 86 7.46 -7.10 -3.15
N ASP A 87 8.02 -7.54 -2.03
CA ASP A 87 8.71 -6.68 -1.08
C ASP A 87 10.23 -6.68 -1.33
N LYS A 88 11.06 -6.46 -0.31
CA LYS A 88 12.51 -6.25 -0.44
C LYS A 88 13.26 -7.41 -1.11
N ASN A 89 12.64 -8.57 -1.33
CA ASN A 89 13.21 -9.67 -2.08
C ASN A 89 13.01 -9.49 -3.60
N ILE A 90 13.57 -8.40 -4.11
CA ILE A 90 13.56 -8.05 -5.53
C ILE A 90 14.07 -9.21 -6.41
N GLU A 91 14.96 -10.05 -5.90
CA GLU A 91 15.48 -11.23 -6.59
C GLU A 91 14.40 -12.27 -6.93
N ASN A 92 13.28 -12.31 -6.19
CA ASN A 92 12.13 -13.12 -6.61
C ASN A 92 11.60 -12.68 -7.99
N PHE A 93 11.70 -11.39 -8.33
CA PHE A 93 11.34 -10.93 -9.67
C PHE A 93 12.36 -11.30 -10.74
N ARG A 94 13.61 -11.56 -10.38
CA ARG A 94 14.60 -11.99 -11.38
C ARG A 94 14.13 -13.29 -12.02
N GLU A 95 13.76 -14.27 -11.19
CA GLU A 95 13.29 -15.58 -11.68
C GLU A 95 12.03 -15.42 -12.55
N GLU A 96 11.08 -14.57 -12.14
CA GLU A 96 9.86 -14.29 -12.93
C GLU A 96 10.17 -13.61 -14.28
N LEU A 97 11.04 -12.59 -14.29
CA LEU A 97 11.44 -11.88 -15.50
C LEU A 97 12.28 -12.75 -16.44
N GLU A 98 13.10 -13.65 -15.91
CA GLU A 98 13.84 -14.64 -16.70
C GLU A 98 12.88 -15.66 -17.32
N THR A 99 11.93 -16.17 -16.53
CA THR A 99 10.86 -17.07 -17.01
C THR A 99 10.01 -16.39 -18.08
N THR A 100 9.72 -15.09 -17.93
CA THR A 100 9.03 -14.27 -18.95
C THR A 100 9.70 -14.33 -20.29
N ASN A 101 11.03 -14.14 -20.30
CA ASN A 101 11.80 -14.14 -21.53
C ASN A 101 11.70 -15.51 -22.21
N ASP A 102 11.78 -16.58 -21.43
CA ASP A 102 11.80 -17.95 -21.92
C ASP A 102 10.43 -18.48 -22.36
N ASP A 103 9.34 -18.06 -21.70
CA ASP A 103 7.98 -18.57 -21.97
C ASP A 103 7.18 -17.67 -22.92
N TYR A 104 7.25 -16.35 -22.74
CA TYR A 104 6.43 -15.40 -23.50
C TYR A 104 7.17 -14.77 -24.67
N PHE A 105 8.46 -14.47 -24.51
CA PHE A 105 9.26 -13.81 -25.54
C PHE A 105 10.18 -14.75 -26.31
N ARG A 106 10.02 -16.06 -26.13
CA ARG A 106 10.85 -17.11 -26.76
C ARG A 106 11.09 -16.91 -28.25
N ASP A 107 10.01 -16.59 -28.98
CA ASP A 107 10.02 -16.42 -30.42
C ASP A 107 10.22 -14.96 -30.86
N GLU A 108 10.34 -14.04 -29.89
CA GLU A 108 10.48 -12.59 -30.07
C GLU A 108 11.68 -12.04 -29.27
N PRO A 109 12.93 -12.37 -29.65
CA PRO A 109 14.13 -12.05 -28.87
C PRO A 109 14.39 -10.55 -28.72
N ASP A 110 13.84 -9.71 -29.61
CA ASP A 110 13.87 -8.26 -29.49
C ASP A 110 12.98 -7.74 -28.35
N LYS A 111 12.01 -8.53 -27.88
CA LYS A 111 11.19 -8.24 -26.70
C LYS A 111 11.82 -8.67 -25.38
N HIS A 112 12.82 -9.57 -25.39
CA HIS A 112 13.51 -10.03 -24.17
C HIS A 112 13.93 -8.90 -23.24
N ILE A 113 13.46 -8.95 -22.00
CA ILE A 113 13.77 -7.98 -20.96
C ILE A 113 15.23 -8.14 -20.55
N ASN A 114 15.97 -7.04 -20.49
CA ASN A 114 17.30 -7.03 -19.89
C ASN A 114 17.12 -7.01 -18.37
N VAL A 115 17.08 -8.20 -17.77
CA VAL A 115 16.75 -8.38 -16.35
C VAL A 115 17.73 -7.61 -15.47
N ASP A 116 19.04 -7.68 -15.73
CA ASP A 116 20.05 -6.94 -14.95
C ASP A 116 19.86 -5.42 -14.99
N PHE A 117 19.44 -4.87 -16.13
CA PHE A 117 19.12 -3.46 -16.24
C PHE A 117 17.88 -3.10 -15.41
N VAL A 118 16.81 -3.89 -15.52
CA VAL A 118 15.56 -3.68 -14.75
C VAL A 118 15.84 -3.76 -13.26
N MET A 119 16.57 -4.78 -12.80
CA MET A 119 16.90 -4.97 -11.39
C MET A 119 17.66 -3.77 -10.81
N LYS A 120 18.64 -3.24 -11.54
CA LYS A 120 19.35 -2.00 -11.15
C LYS A 120 18.43 -0.79 -11.08
N CYS A 121 17.48 -0.65 -12.01
CA CYS A 121 16.51 0.44 -11.97
C CYS A 121 15.62 0.34 -10.74
N LEU A 122 15.09 -0.86 -10.45
CA LEU A 122 14.23 -1.10 -9.31
C LEU A 122 14.93 -0.84 -7.96
N GLU A 123 16.20 -1.24 -7.81
CA GLU A 123 17.01 -0.94 -6.63
C GLU A 123 17.06 0.56 -6.32
N LEU A 124 17.12 1.39 -7.36
CA LEU A 124 17.24 2.85 -7.27
C LEU A 124 15.90 3.58 -7.14
N MET A 125 14.77 2.93 -7.33
CA MET A 125 13.46 3.58 -7.21
C MET A 125 13.23 4.07 -5.78
N GLU A 126 12.45 5.12 -5.59
CA GLU A 126 11.94 5.53 -4.29
C GLU A 126 10.42 5.35 -4.25
N PRO A 127 9.79 5.27 -3.06
CA PRO A 127 8.33 5.23 -2.97
C PRO A 127 7.67 6.39 -3.71
N GLY A 128 6.74 6.06 -4.61
CA GLY A 128 6.09 7.01 -5.52
C GLY A 128 6.67 7.00 -6.94
N ASP A 129 7.84 6.40 -7.14
CA ASP A 129 8.43 6.30 -8.47
C ASP A 129 7.68 5.29 -9.36
N GLU A 130 7.73 5.57 -10.65
CA GLU A 130 7.22 4.72 -11.71
C GLU A 130 8.31 4.58 -12.78
N PHE A 131 8.47 3.36 -13.28
CA PHE A 131 9.43 3.02 -14.32
C PHE A 131 8.76 2.12 -15.36
N SER A 132 9.12 2.27 -16.62
CA SER A 132 8.66 1.37 -17.69
C SER A 132 9.82 0.99 -18.57
N TYR A 133 9.88 -0.29 -18.92
CA TYR A 133 10.88 -0.85 -19.80
C TYR A 133 10.23 -1.83 -20.75
N LYS A 134 10.22 -1.48 -22.04
CA LYS A 134 9.44 -2.19 -23.06
C LYS A 134 7.97 -2.25 -22.64
N ASP A 135 7.38 -3.44 -22.66
CA ASP A 135 5.97 -3.69 -22.34
C ASP A 135 5.72 -3.91 -20.83
N VAL A 136 6.75 -3.73 -19.99
CA VAL A 136 6.65 -3.94 -18.54
C VAL A 136 6.70 -2.61 -17.80
N LYS A 137 5.77 -2.43 -16.87
CA LYS A 137 5.69 -1.25 -16.02
C LYS A 137 5.85 -1.63 -14.55
N PHE A 138 6.60 -0.81 -13.84
CA PHE A 138 6.98 -1.01 -12.45
C PHE A 138 6.57 0.22 -11.64
N LYS A 139 6.03 0.00 -10.45
CA LYS A 139 5.73 1.05 -9.47
C LYS A 139 6.32 0.71 -8.13
N CYS A 140 6.83 1.71 -7.42
CA CYS A 140 7.35 1.55 -6.08
C CYS A 140 6.43 2.22 -5.07
N PHE A 141 6.09 1.50 -4.01
CA PHE A 141 5.22 1.95 -2.93
C PHE A 141 5.94 1.84 -1.59
N LYS A 142 5.50 2.66 -0.64
CA LYS A 142 5.76 2.46 0.77
C LYS A 142 4.46 2.07 1.43
N MET A 143 4.43 0.90 2.08
CA MET A 143 3.26 0.42 2.80
C MET A 143 3.67 -0.39 4.03
N THR A 144 2.71 -0.66 4.92
CA THR A 144 2.97 -1.53 6.07
C THR A 144 3.08 -3.00 5.64
N GLU A 145 3.81 -3.81 6.39
CA GLU A 145 3.88 -5.25 6.15
C GLU A 145 2.49 -5.92 6.22
N ASN A 146 1.63 -5.44 7.12
CA ASN A 146 0.24 -5.91 7.17
C ASN A 146 -0.55 -5.53 5.91
N THR A 147 -0.36 -4.33 5.36
CA THR A 147 -0.99 -3.94 4.09
C THR A 147 -0.51 -4.88 2.97
N TYR A 148 0.80 -5.11 2.89
CA TYR A 148 1.40 -6.01 1.90
C TYR A 148 0.85 -7.43 1.99
N ASN A 149 0.78 -8.02 3.19
CA ASN A 149 0.26 -9.36 3.43
C ASN A 149 -1.26 -9.50 3.15
N ASN A 150 -1.99 -8.39 3.01
CA ASN A 150 -3.41 -8.38 2.67
C ASN A 150 -3.66 -7.89 1.23
N LEU A 151 -2.61 -7.65 0.44
CA LEU A 151 -2.78 -7.42 -0.99
C LEU A 151 -3.42 -8.66 -1.64
N PRO A 152 -4.17 -8.49 -2.74
CA PRO A 152 -4.68 -9.62 -3.48
C PRO A 152 -3.52 -10.57 -3.77
N GLU A 153 -3.67 -11.84 -3.38
CA GLU A 153 -2.70 -12.86 -3.76
C GLU A 153 -2.52 -12.77 -5.27
N PHE A 154 -1.25 -12.74 -5.67
CA PHE A 154 -0.73 -12.86 -7.02
C PHE A 154 -1.78 -13.31 -8.05
N THR A 155 -2.35 -12.37 -8.79
CA THR A 155 -3.17 -12.68 -9.96
C THR A 155 -2.26 -12.75 -11.18
N GLY A 156 -1.61 -13.90 -11.32
CA GLY A 156 -1.02 -14.36 -12.58
C GLY A 156 0.47 -14.14 -12.72
N TRP A 157 1.20 -15.26 -12.67
CA TRP A 157 2.09 -15.83 -13.68
C TRP A 157 1.84 -17.34 -13.72
#